data_AF-A8U0J0-F1
#
_entry.id   AF-A8U0J0-F1
#
_cell.length_a   1.000
_cell.length_b   1.000
_cell.length_c   1.000
_cell.angle_alpha   90.00
_cell.angle_beta   90.00
_cell.angle_gamma   90.00
#
_symmetry.space_group_name_H-M   'P 1'
#
loop_
_entity.id
_entity.type
_entity.pdbx_description
1 polymer ?
#
loop_
_entity_poly.entity_id
_entity_poly.type
_entity_poly.pdbx_seq_one_letter_code
_entity_poly.pdbx_strand_id
1 'polypeptide(L)'
;MPPGAGSCHFPLERDAAWFEQLTAERVRTRYVKGFPQCTWWKPDGRRNEALDTRVYAYAALRGLIAMGLSLNARAAALPVTQTKTTPSTPVVTSPAGSGTRSTPEARTGS
;
A
#
# COMPACT_ATOMS: atom_id res chain seq x y z
N MET A 1 -16.46 7.88 7.65
CA MET A 1 -15.79 7.78 8.98
C MET A 1 -14.85 8.95 9.12
N PRO A 2 -14.83 9.65 10.27
CA PRO A 2 -13.82 10.67 10.52
C PRO A 2 -12.43 10.02 10.67
N PRO A 3 -11.35 10.66 10.20
CA PRO A 3 -9.98 10.19 10.44
C PRO A 3 -9.72 10.13 11.94
N GLY A 4 -9.31 8.96 12.44
CA GLY A 4 -9.22 8.70 13.87
C GLY A 4 -8.35 7.51 14.22
N ALA A 5 -8.26 7.21 15.52
CA ALA A 5 -7.49 6.09 16.06
C ALA A 5 -7.84 4.78 15.32
N GLY A 6 -6.81 4.02 14.94
CA GLY A 6 -6.97 2.79 14.14
C GLY A 6 -6.92 3.00 12.61
N SER A 7 -6.91 4.25 12.12
CA SER A 7 -6.71 4.53 10.69
C SER A 7 -5.21 4.60 10.33
N CYS A 8 -4.83 3.97 9.22
CA CYS A 8 -3.51 4.19 8.61
C CYS A 8 -3.52 5.47 7.79
N HIS A 9 -2.69 6.45 8.15
CA HIS A 9 -2.55 7.70 7.42
C HIS A 9 -1.43 7.57 6.39
N PHE A 10 -1.68 8.06 5.17
CA PHE A 10 -0.73 8.04 4.06
C PHE A 10 -0.62 9.43 3.44
N PRO A 11 0.58 9.88 3.02
CA PRO A 11 0.73 11.10 2.23
C PRO A 11 -0.01 10.97 0.89
N LEU A 12 -0.65 12.06 0.42
CA LEU A 12 -1.36 12.07 -0.86
C LEU A 12 -0.46 11.80 -2.08
N GLU A 13 0.84 12.05 -1.95
CA GLU A 13 1.83 11.89 -3.02
C GLU A 13 2.21 10.43 -3.30
N ARG A 14 1.70 9.47 -2.52
CA ARG A 14 2.01 8.04 -2.73
C ARG A 14 1.29 7.53 -3.97
N ASP A 15 2.04 6.93 -4.88
CA ASP A 15 1.52 6.35 -6.10
C ASP A 15 1.02 4.92 -5.92
N ALA A 16 0.32 4.40 -6.92
CA ALA A 16 -0.22 3.04 -6.90
C ALA A 16 0.90 1.98 -6.76
N ALA A 17 2.07 2.21 -7.34
CA ALA A 17 3.20 1.30 -7.24
C ALA A 17 3.68 1.12 -5.79
N TRP A 18 3.66 2.18 -4.98
CA TRP A 18 3.98 2.09 -3.56
C TRP A 18 2.97 1.21 -2.80
N PHE A 19 1.67 1.30 -3.12
CA PHE A 19 0.65 0.44 -2.50
C PHE A 19 0.74 -1.02 -2.95
N GLU A 20 1.10 -1.27 -4.21
CA GLU A 20 1.39 -2.64 -4.69
C GLU A 20 2.54 -3.29 -3.91
N GLN A 21 3.58 -2.51 -3.59
CA GLN A 21 4.69 -2.98 -2.74
C GLN A 21 4.25 -3.22 -1.29
N LEU A 22 3.36 -2.38 -0.76
CA LEU A 22 2.81 -2.54 0.59
C LEU A 22 2.05 -3.86 0.75
N THR A 23 1.42 -4.34 -0.33
CA THR A 23 0.68 -5.62 -0.36
C THR A 23 1.43 -6.73 -1.11
N ALA A 24 2.77 -6.62 -1.23
CA ALA A 24 3.55 -7.52 -2.07
C ALA A 24 3.51 -8.98 -1.58
N GLU A 25 3.49 -9.19 -0.27
CA GLU A 25 3.47 -10.52 0.33
C GLU A 25 2.05 -11.08 0.47
N ARG A 26 1.94 -12.40 0.35
CA ARG A 26 0.67 -13.11 0.53
C ARG A 26 0.88 -14.32 1.42
N VAL A 27 -0.11 -14.62 2.26
CA VAL A 27 -0.12 -15.86 3.04
C VAL A 27 -0.42 -17.03 2.10
N ARG A 28 0.44 -18.05 2.14
CA ARG A 28 0.22 -19.33 1.47
C ARG A 28 0.28 -20.46 2.48
N THR A 29 -0.60 -21.44 2.33
CA THR A 29 -0.56 -22.68 3.11
C THR A 29 0.36 -23.67 2.41
N ARG A 30 1.45 -24.07 3.08
CA ARG A 30 2.37 -25.11 2.62
C ARG A 30 2.30 -26.30 3.56
N TYR A 31 2.26 -27.51 3.03
CA TYR A 31 2.31 -28.72 3.84
C TYR A 31 3.76 -29.10 4.12
N VAL A 32 4.12 -29.20 5.41
CA VAL A 32 5.43 -29.65 5.87
C VAL A 32 5.20 -30.87 6.77
N LYS A 33 5.74 -32.03 6.38
CA LYS A 33 5.54 -33.31 7.10
C LYS A 33 4.05 -33.66 7.32
N GLY A 34 3.19 -33.35 6.36
CA GLY A 34 1.74 -33.61 6.42
C GLY A 34 0.92 -32.57 7.19
N PHE A 35 1.53 -31.59 7.83
CA PHE A 35 0.83 -30.53 8.54
C PHE A 35 0.73 -29.24 7.71
N PRO A 36 -0.43 -28.58 7.65
CA PRO A 36 -0.56 -27.29 6.99
C PRO A 36 0.14 -26.21 7.81
N GLN A 37 1.09 -25.51 7.20
CA GLN A 37 1.79 -24.37 7.78
C GLN A 37 1.54 -23.12 6.93
N CYS A 38 1.00 -22.08 7.55
CA CYS A 38 0.87 -20.77 6.91
C CYS A 38 2.25 -20.10 6.85
N THR A 39 2.68 -19.73 5.65
CA THR A 39 3.94 -19.03 5.42
C THR A 39 3.67 -17.77 4.60
N TRP A 40 4.33 -16.67 4.95
CA TRP A 40 4.35 -15.46 4.14
C TRP A 40 5.27 -15.67 2.96
N TRP A 41 4.73 -15.52 1.76
CA TRP A 41 5.46 -15.73 0.52
C TRP A 41 5.43 -14.46 -0.32
N LYS A 42 6.60 -14.02 -0.74
CA LYS A 42 6.78 -12.92 -1.69
C LYS A 42 6.85 -13.48 -3.12
N PRO A 43 5.99 -13.01 -4.05
CA PRO A 43 6.11 -13.34 -5.46
C PRO A 43 7.42 -12.83 -6.08
N ASP A 44 8.02 -13.63 -6.97
CA ASP A 44 9.22 -13.24 -7.70
C ASP A 44 8.97 -12.00 -8.56
N GLY A 45 9.96 -11.10 -8.62
CA GLY A 45 9.87 -9.85 -9.38
C GLY A 45 9.05 -8.74 -8.70
N ARG A 46 8.36 -9.00 -7.57
CA ARG A 46 7.74 -7.93 -6.78
C ARG A 46 8.71 -7.28 -5.80
N ARG A 47 8.67 -5.95 -5.83
CA ARG A 47 9.24 -5.03 -4.85
C ARG A 47 8.39 -5.04 -3.57
N ASN A 48 9.00 -5.02 -2.38
CA ASN A 48 8.34 -5.07 -1.07
C ASN A 48 8.89 -4.04 -0.07
N GLU A 49 9.67 -3.08 -0.55
CA GLU A 49 10.38 -2.08 0.26
C GLU A 49 9.40 -1.26 1.10
N ALA A 50 8.21 -0.96 0.58
CA ALA A 50 7.15 -0.25 1.29
C ALA A 50 6.61 -1.04 2.51
N LEU A 51 6.43 -2.36 2.36
CA LEU A 51 6.02 -3.23 3.45
C LEU A 51 7.14 -3.35 4.49
N ASP A 52 8.36 -3.67 4.05
CA ASP A 52 9.52 -3.85 4.94
C ASP A 52 9.79 -2.59 5.76
N THR A 53 9.71 -1.41 5.15
CA THR A 53 9.88 -0.14 5.86
C THR A 53 8.84 0.04 6.97
N ARG A 54 7.57 -0.29 6.73
CA ARG A 54 6.53 -0.22 7.77
C ARG A 54 6.74 -1.25 8.86
N VAL A 55 7.14 -2.47 8.51
CA VAL A 55 7.44 -3.53 9.48
C VAL A 55 8.61 -3.11 10.37
N TYR A 56 9.69 -2.58 9.79
CA TYR A 56 10.83 -2.10 10.56
C TYR A 56 10.50 -0.90 11.44
N ALA A 57 9.75 0.08 10.94
CA ALA A 57 9.29 1.22 11.73
C ALA A 57 8.44 0.74 12.92
N TYR A 58 7.56 -0.24 12.71
CA TYR A 58 6.77 -0.84 13.78
C TYR A 58 7.64 -1.61 14.78
N ALA A 59 8.60 -2.41 14.32
CA ALA A 59 9.52 -3.13 15.20
C ALA A 59 10.35 -2.16 16.07
N ALA A 60 10.86 -1.09 15.48
CA ALA A 60 11.58 -0.03 16.20
C ALA A 60 10.68 0.65 17.25
N LEU A 61 9.44 1.00 16.89
CA LEU A 61 8.45 1.54 17.83
C LEU A 61 8.19 0.57 18.99
N ARG A 62 8.00 -0.72 18.70
CA ARG A 62 7.79 -1.74 19.73
C ARG A 62 8.99 -1.89 20.66
N GLY A 63 10.21 -1.81 20.12
CA GLY A 63 11.44 -1.78 20.91
C GLY A 63 11.48 -0.56 21.84
N LEU A 64 11.17 0.63 21.33
CA LEU A 64 11.10 1.85 22.15
C LEU A 64 10.05 1.76 23.26
N ILE A 65 8.86 1.21 22.96
CA ILE A 65 7.81 0.99 23.97
C ILE A 65 8.28 0.03 25.04
N ALA A 66 8.96 -1.07 24.66
CA ALA A 66 9.52 -2.02 25.61
C ALA A 66 10.59 -1.37 26.52
N MET A 67 11.29 -0.34 26.04
CA MET A 67 12.23 0.47 26.84
C MET A 67 11.55 1.59 27.65
N GLY A 68 10.21 1.68 27.65
CA GLY A 68 9.45 2.63 28.48
C GLY A 68 8.93 3.87 27.74
N LEU A 69 9.00 3.92 26.41
CA LEU A 69 8.38 5.03 25.64
C LEU A 69 6.85 4.98 25.77
N SER A 70 6.26 6.01 26.37
CA SER A 70 4.81 6.25 26.30
C SER A 70 4.45 7.12 25.10
N LEU A 71 3.98 6.48 24.01
CA LEU A 71 3.66 7.15 22.75
C LEU A 71 2.54 8.19 22.90
N ASN A 72 1.46 7.84 23.61
CA ASN A 72 0.30 8.74 23.76
C ASN A 72 0.65 9.98 24.60
N ALA A 73 1.43 9.81 25.67
CA ALA A 73 1.87 10.94 26.49
C ALA A 73 2.79 11.88 25.69
N ARG A 74 3.70 11.32 24.88
CA ARG A 74 4.56 12.09 23.97
C ARG A 74 3.74 12.84 22.92
N ALA A 75 2.75 12.20 22.32
CA ALA A 75 1.87 12.84 21.33
C ALA A 75 1.06 14.00 21.91
N ALA A 76 0.54 13.85 23.13
CA ALA A 76 -0.21 14.91 23.83
C ALA A 76 0.66 16.14 24.16
N ALA A 77 1.97 15.96 24.32
CA ALA A 77 2.91 17.04 24.61
C ALA A 77 3.34 17.82 23.36
N LEU A 78 3.08 17.31 22.14
CA LEU A 78 3.44 18.01 20.91
C LEU A 78 2.45 19.16 20.65
N PRO A 79 2.94 20.33 20.20
CA PRO A 79 2.05 21.40 19.78
C PRO A 79 1.24 20.92 18.57
N VAL A 80 -0.10 21.00 18.68
CA VAL A 80 -1.02 20.62 17.60
C VAL A 80 -0.84 21.61 16.45
N THR A 81 0.07 21.28 15.54
CA THR A 81 0.24 22.03 14.29
C THR A 81 -0.82 21.51 13.34
N GLN A 82 -1.93 22.23 13.21
CA GLN A 82 -2.93 21.91 12.20
C GLN A 82 -2.32 22.15 10.82
N THR A 83 -2.02 21.07 10.10
CA THR A 83 -1.76 21.15 8.67
C THR A 83 -3.07 21.52 7.99
N LYS A 84 -3.16 22.77 7.54
CA LYS A 84 -4.25 23.26 6.71
C LYS A 84 -4.30 22.41 5.44
N THR A 85 -5.25 21.49 5.37
CA THR A 85 -5.58 20.75 4.16
C THR A 85 -6.16 21.74 3.16
N THR A 86 -5.32 22.33 2.33
CA THR A 86 -5.80 22.94 1.09
C THR A 86 -6.36 21.80 0.24
N PRO A 87 -7.65 21.82 -0.15
CA PRO A 87 -8.21 20.78 -0.99
C PRO A 87 -7.48 20.82 -2.33
N SER A 88 -6.67 19.80 -2.61
CA SER A 88 -6.12 19.57 -3.93
C SER A 88 -7.26 19.09 -4.82
N THR A 89 -7.66 19.94 -5.76
CA THR A 89 -8.59 19.60 -6.83
C THR A 89 -8.12 18.30 -7.50
N PRO A 90 -8.96 17.26 -7.63
CA PRO A 90 -8.56 16.06 -8.34
C PRO A 90 -8.33 16.42 -9.80
N VAL A 91 -7.08 16.39 -10.25
CA VAL A 91 -6.75 16.40 -11.68
C VAL A 91 -7.23 15.06 -12.24
N VAL A 92 -8.46 15.07 -12.76
CA VAL A 92 -8.98 13.98 -13.59
C VAL A 92 -8.22 14.06 -14.92
N THR A 93 -7.13 13.34 -15.04
CA THR A 93 -6.53 13.04 -16.34
C THR A 93 -7.41 11.98 -17.00
N SER A 94 -8.36 12.41 -17.83
CA SER A 94 -9.10 11.51 -18.71
C SER A 94 -8.13 10.74 -19.62
N PRO A 95 -8.20 9.40 -19.71
CA PRO A 95 -7.53 8.69 -20.79
C PRO A 95 -8.28 9.01 -22.09
N ALA A 96 -7.55 9.56 -23.07
CA ALA A 96 -8.04 9.78 -24.41
C ALA A 96 -8.54 8.47 -25.03
N GLY A 97 -9.63 8.59 -25.79
CA GLY A 97 -10.49 7.51 -26.28
C GLY A 97 -9.78 6.30 -26.89
N SER A 98 -10.36 5.15 -26.54
CA SER A 98 -10.28 3.87 -27.24
C SER A 98 -10.62 4.00 -28.73
N GLY A 99 -9.65 3.76 -29.61
CA GLY A 99 -9.89 3.37 -31.00
C GLY A 99 -9.89 1.85 -31.12
N THR A 100 -11.05 1.21 -30.93
CA THR A 100 -11.18 -0.25 -31.08
C THR A 100 -11.68 -0.58 -32.49
N ARG A 101 -10.74 -1.09 -33.30
CA ARG A 101 -10.84 -2.26 -34.20
C ARG A 101 -11.96 -2.30 -35.26
N SER A 102 -11.53 -2.43 -36.52
CA SER A 102 -12.19 -3.29 -37.51
C SER A 102 -11.16 -4.26 -38.08
N THR A 103 -11.47 -5.54 -38.02
CA THR A 103 -10.65 -6.72 -38.38
C THR A 103 -10.98 -7.10 -39.85
N PRO A 104 -10.10 -7.81 -40.61
CA PRO A 104 -10.21 -7.96 -42.06
C PRO A 104 -11.01 -9.20 -42.46
N GLU A 105 -11.69 -9.18 -43.61
CA GLU A 105 -12.14 -10.41 -44.30
C GLU A 105 -12.30 -10.19 -45.83
N ALA A 106 -12.24 -11.28 -46.59
CA ALA A 106 -11.59 -11.38 -47.89
C ALA A 106 -12.54 -11.70 -49.08
N ARG A 107 -11.91 -11.74 -50.28
CA ARG A 107 -12.19 -12.54 -51.50
C ARG A 107 -13.03 -11.96 -52.68
N THR A 108 -12.34 -12.00 -53.83
CA THR A 108 -12.76 -12.42 -55.20
C THR A 108 -13.41 -11.43 -56.16
N GLY A 109 -12.74 -11.25 -57.31
CA GLY A 109 -13.36 -11.20 -58.64
C GLY A 109 -13.35 -9.84 -59.34
N SER A 110 -12.46 -9.64 -60.32
CA SER A 110 -12.79 -9.80 -61.74
C SER A 110 -11.53 -9.70 -62.61
#